data_AF-A0A373NHH8-F1
#
_entry.id   AF-A0A373NHH8-F1
#
_cell.length_a   1.000
_cell.length_b   1.000
_cell.length_c   1.000
_cell.angle_alpha   90.00
_cell.angle_beta   90.00
_cell.angle_gamma   90.00
#
_symmetry.space_group_name_H-M   'P 1'
#
loop_
_entity.id
_entity.type
_entity.pdbx_description
1 polymer ?
#
loop_
_entity_poly.entity_id
_entity_poly.type
_entity_poly.pdbx_seq_one_letter_code
_entity_poly.pdbx_strand_id
1 'polypeptide(L)' 'METYRVLRIEEQLYGCEELPEGQPVLCDVLLENAAGERRVLPYPDAELTALDINEGDTIALTDHKLSKVK' A
#
# COMPACT_ATOMS: atom_id res chain seq x y z
N MET A 1 -4.55 -13.89 9.92
CA MET A 1 -3.78 -12.65 9.68
C MET A 1 -2.55 -13.05 8.92
N GLU A 2 -2.49 -12.70 7.65
CA GLU A 2 -1.31 -12.94 6.83
C GLU A 2 -0.44 -11.70 6.87
N THR A 3 0.83 -11.90 7.18
CA THR A 3 1.83 -10.84 7.19
C THR A 3 2.53 -10.77 5.85
N TYR A 4 2.72 -9.56 5.37
CA TYR A 4 3.41 -9.27 4.12
C TYR A 4 4.52 -8.28 4.38
N ARG A 5 5.59 -8.36 3.60
CA ARG A 5 6.61 -7.32 3.54
C ARG A 5 6.29 -6.37 2.40
N VAL A 6 6.33 -5.08 2.65
CA VAL A 6 6.24 -4.06 1.62
C VAL A 6 7.56 -4.04 0.87
N LEU A 7 7.53 -4.40 -0.41
CA LEU A 7 8.73 -4.38 -1.25
C LEU A 7 8.90 -3.03 -1.95
N ARG A 8 7.79 -2.43 -2.38
CA ARG A 8 7.78 -1.17 -3.13
C ARG A 8 6.45 -0.44 -2.97
N ILE A 9 6.49 0.88 -2.97
CA ILE A 9 5.31 1.75 -3.03
C ILE A 9 5.51 2.68 -4.22
N GLU A 10 4.57 2.68 -5.16
CA GLU A 10 4.63 3.53 -6.35
C GLU A 10 3.33 4.33 -6.48
N GLU A 11 3.41 5.66 -6.53
CA GLU A 11 2.25 6.51 -6.77
C GLU A 11 1.64 6.21 -8.13
N GLN A 12 0.31 6.02 -8.18
CA GLN A 12 -0.38 5.84 -9.44
C GLN A 12 -0.40 7.16 -10.21
N LEU A 13 0.08 7.13 -11.46
CA LEU A 13 0.10 8.30 -12.31
C LEU A 13 -1.30 8.56 -12.87
N TYR A 14 -2.00 9.52 -12.29
CA TYR A 14 -3.29 10.02 -12.78
C TYR A 14 -3.12 11.00 -13.95
N GLY A 15 -2.50 10.59 -15.05
CA GLY A 15 -2.45 11.39 -16.29
C GLY A 15 -2.04 12.86 -16.10
N CYS A 16 -2.53 13.75 -16.99
CA CYS A 16 -2.35 15.20 -16.85
C CYS A 16 -3.60 15.90 -16.28
N GLU A 17 -4.64 15.14 -15.97
CA GLU A 17 -5.88 15.66 -15.39
C GLU A 17 -5.69 15.73 -13.87
N GLU A 18 -5.88 16.92 -13.30
CA GLU A 18 -5.90 17.08 -11.85
C GLU A 18 -6.92 16.11 -11.25
N LEU A 19 -6.53 15.40 -10.17
CA LEU A 19 -7.45 14.56 -9.44
C LEU A 19 -8.64 15.41 -8.98
N PRO A 20 -9.88 14.95 -9.20
CA PRO A 20 -11.05 15.70 -8.75
C PRO A 20 -11.00 15.87 -7.22
N GLU A 21 -11.53 17.01 -6.76
CA GLU A 21 -11.54 17.36 -5.34
C GLU A 21 -12.18 16.25 -4.50
N GLY A 22 -11.41 15.70 -3.55
CA GLY A 22 -11.85 14.63 -2.67
C GLY A 22 -11.55 13.21 -3.16
N GLN A 23 -10.96 13.03 -4.35
CA GLN A 23 -10.46 11.71 -4.77
C GLN A 23 -9.11 11.42 -4.09
N PRO A 24 -8.96 10.26 -3.41
CA PRO A 24 -7.68 9.89 -2.81
C PRO A 24 -6.65 9.56 -3.89
N VAL A 25 -5.43 10.04 -3.70
CA VAL A 25 -4.25 9.53 -4.41
C VAL A 25 -4.04 8.09 -3.97
N LEU A 26 -3.98 7.16 -4.93
CA LEU A 26 -3.64 5.77 -4.66
C LEU A 26 -2.19 5.49 -5.02
N CYS A 27 -1.56 4.62 -4.25
CA CYS A 27 -0.27 4.03 -4.55
C CYS A 27 -0.44 2.52 -4.78
N ASP A 28 0.28 1.98 -5.75
CA ASP A 28 0.46 0.54 -5.92
C ASP A 28 1.49 0.04 -4.91
N VAL A 29 1.01 -0.76 -3.95
CA VAL A 29 1.83 -1.37 -2.91
C VAL A 29 2.18 -2.79 -3.34
N LEU A 30 3.46 -3.04 -3.63
CA LEU A 30 3.98 -4.37 -3.88
C LEU A 30 4.27 -5.07 -2.55
N LEU A 31 3.57 -6.17 -2.31
CA LEU A 31 3.64 -6.98 -1.11
C LEU A 31 4.22 -8.36 -1.42
N GLU A 32 5.02 -8.91 -0.52
CA GLU A 32 5.54 -10.28 -0.57
C GLU A 32 5.22 -11.02 0.72
N ASN A 33 4.67 -12.24 0.62
CA ASN A 33 4.38 -13.08 1.78
C ASN A 33 5.60 -13.96 2.15
N ALA A 34 5.49 -14.69 3.26
CA ALA A 34 6.56 -15.60 3.71
C ALA A 34 6.84 -16.78 2.76
N ALA A 35 5.91 -17.11 1.85
CA ALA A 35 6.09 -18.12 0.80
C ALA A 35 6.78 -17.55 -0.46
N GLY A 36 7.07 -16.24 -0.49
CA GLY A 36 7.66 -15.55 -1.64
C GLY A 36 6.64 -15.18 -2.73
N GLU A 37 5.35 -15.32 -2.47
CA GLU A 37 4.30 -14.88 -3.39
C GLU A 37 4.16 -13.36 -3.34
N ARG A 38 4.07 -12.76 -4.52
CA ARG A 38 3.99 -11.31 -4.68
C ARG A 38 2.61 -10.90 -5.14
N ARG A 39 2.12 -9.79 -4.60
CA ARG A 39 0.86 -9.17 -5.01
C ARG A 39 1.00 -7.66 -5.02
N VAL A 40 0.27 -7.02 -5.93
CA VAL A 40 0.11 -5.57 -5.95
C VAL A 40 -1.26 -5.24 -5.39
N LEU A 41 -1.33 -4.24 -4.51
CA LEU A 41 -2.56 -3.75 -3.92
C LEU A 41 -2.60 -2.22 -4.07
N PRO A 42 -3.61 -1.64 -4.74
CA PRO A 42 -3.82 -0.21 -4.71
C PRO A 42 -4.29 0.20 -3.31
N TYR A 43 -3.65 1.21 -2.72
CA TYR A 43 -3.97 1.69 -1.38
C TYR A 43 -3.84 3.21 -1.29
N PRO A 44 -4.69 3.92 -0.51
CA PRO A 44 -4.61 5.37 -0.41
C PRO A 44 -3.29 5.84 0.21
N ASP A 45 -2.58 6.75 -0.47
CA ASP A 45 -1.34 7.37 0.00
C ASP A 45 -1.50 7.98 1.39
N ALA A 46 -2.58 8.74 1.58
CA ALA A 46 -2.88 9.38 2.86
C ALA A 46 -3.03 8.36 4.01
N GLU A 47 -3.56 7.16 3.73
CA GLU A 47 -3.65 6.11 4.75
C GLU A 47 -2.30 5.44 4.99
N LEU A 48 -1.47 5.21 3.96
CA LEU A 48 -0.10 4.70 4.14
C LEU A 48 0.71 5.63 5.04
N THR A 49 0.64 6.94 4.77
CA THR A 49 1.27 7.99 5.59
C THR A 49 0.73 8.01 7.02
N ALA A 50 -0.59 7.93 7.20
CA ALA A 50 -1.22 7.91 8.53
C ALA A 50 -0.85 6.66 9.36
N LEU A 51 -0.59 5.53 8.69
CA LEU A 51 -0.18 4.26 9.30
C LEU A 51 1.34 4.10 9.42
N ASP A 52 2.12 5.09 8.96
CA ASP A 52 3.59 5.05 8.91
C ASP A 52 4.13 3.84 8.11
N ILE A 53 3.42 3.41 7.06
CA ILE A 53 3.81 2.24 6.26
C ILE A 53 4.78 2.68 5.16
N ASN A 54 6.00 2.15 5.19
CA ASN A 54 7.05 2.44 4.24
C ASN A 54 7.57 1.16 3.55
N GLU A 55 8.36 1.34 2.51
CA GLU A 55 9.08 0.23 1.87
C GLU A 55 9.99 -0.47 2.87
N GLY A 56 9.92 -1.81 2.90
CA GLY A 56 10.64 -2.66 3.84
C GLY A 56 9.86 -3.01 5.10
N ASP A 57 8.76 -2.31 5.42
CA ASP A 57 7.94 -2.62 6.60
C ASP A 57 7.23 -3.96 6.47
N THR A 58 6.97 -4.57 7.62
CA THR A 58 6.08 -5.74 7.72
C THR A 58 4.69 -5.26 8.08
N ILE A 59 3.69 -5.65 7.30
CA ILE A 59 2.29 -5.27 7.48
C ILE A 59 1.42 -6.52 7.62
N ALA A 60 0.30 -6.40 8.30
CA ALA A 60 -0.77 -7.39 8.31
C ALA A 60 -1.87 -6.92 7.37
N LEU A 61 -2.31 -7.81 6.48
CA LEU A 61 -3.47 -7.58 5.61
C LEU A 61 -4.69 -8.27 6.21
N THR A 62 -5.74 -7.51 6.54
CA THR A 62 -7.02 -8.03 7.05
C THR A 62 -8.16 -7.28 6.39
N ASP A 63 -9.05 -7.99 5.69
CA ASP A 63 -10.23 -7.38 5.01
C ASP A 63 -9.86 -6.19 4.11
N HIS A 64 -8.81 -6.35 3.29
CA HIS A 64 -8.21 -5.31 2.45
C HIS A 64 -7.61 -4.10 3.18
N LYS A 65 -7.56 -4.12 4.52
CA LYS A 65 -6.94 -3.07 5.33
C LYS A 65 -5.52 -3.45 5.72
N LEU A 66 -4.60 -2.50 5.58
CA LEU A 66 -3.21 -2.66 6.00
C LEU A 66 -3.05 -2.20 7.45
N SER A 67 -2.17 -2.88 8.19
CA SER A 67 -1.77 -2.47 9.54
C SER A 67 -0.31 -2.78 9.76
N LYS A 68 0.48 -1.79 10.17
CA LYS A 68 1.91 -1.97 10.44
C LYS A 68 2.12 -2.95 11.61
N VAL A 69 2.97 -3.95 11.39
CA VAL A 69 3.38 -4.91 12.40
C VAL A 69 4.77 -4.47 12.87
N LYS A 70 4.91 -4.30 14.19
CA LYS A 70 6.14 -3.80 14.84
C LYS A 70 7.38 -4.63 14.52
#